data_AF-A0A1D1YII6-F1
#
_entry.id   AF-A0A1D1YII6-F1
#
_cell.length_a   1.000
_cell.length_b   1.000
_cell.length_c   1.000
_cell.angle_alpha   90.00
_cell.angle_beta   90.00
_cell.angle_gamma   90.00
#
_symmetry.space_group_name_H-M   'P 1'
#
loop_
_entity.id
_entity.type
_entity.pdbx_description
1 polymer ?
#
loop_
_entity_poly.entity_id
_entity_poly.type
_entity_poly.pdbx_seq_one_letter_code
_entity_poly.pdbx_strand_id
1 'polypeptide(L)'
;MHKNRLKEYAQRSALPLPVYQTMNEGSQCAPLFRSTVIVDGLAFSSSQTFVRLRESEQNVARVALEGIYRKIKQEGCPLIRVDTTFCKSILNEYAVKMNMDKPIYTCSQSDVFLRAFISTVLFNGTMYKGVVRRNKKEAEQLAACVAIESILG
;
A
#
# COMPACT_ATOMS: atom_id res chain seq x y z
N MET A 1 8.99 2.72 -19.00
CA MET A 1 9.41 3.97 -18.33
C MET A 1 9.21 3.84 -16.82
N HIS A 2 10.22 3.38 -16.09
CA HIS A 2 10.14 3.20 -14.63
C HIS A 2 10.25 4.54 -13.88
N LYS A 3 11.04 5.51 -14.38
CA LYS A 3 11.09 6.87 -13.79
C LYS A 3 9.70 7.52 -13.72
N ASN A 4 8.93 7.43 -14.82
CA ASN A 4 7.57 8.00 -14.87
C ASN A 4 6.63 7.29 -13.89
N ARG A 5 6.63 5.96 -13.87
CA ARG A 5 5.82 5.17 -12.93
C ARG A 5 6.14 5.50 -11.47
N LEU A 6 7.42 5.68 -11.14
CA LEU A 6 7.84 6.05 -9.78
C LEU A 6 7.41 7.48 -9.41
N LYS A 7 7.47 8.42 -10.38
CA LYS A 7 6.95 9.78 -10.20
C LYS A 7 5.44 9.79 -9.98
N GLU A 8 4.68 9.09 -10.82
CA GLU A 8 3.22 8.95 -10.69
C GLU A 8 2.83 8.32 -9.35
N TYR A 9 3.56 7.28 -8.93
CA TYR A 9 3.37 6.68 -7.61
C TYR A 9 3.56 7.71 -6.48
N ALA A 10 4.66 8.47 -6.49
CA ALA A 10 4.91 9.47 -5.46
C ALA A 10 3.79 10.54 -5.42
N GLN A 11 3.36 11.02 -6.59
CA GLN A 11 2.27 12.00 -6.69
C GLN A 11 0.93 11.46 -6.17
N ARG A 12 0.54 10.24 -6.58
CA ARG A 12 -0.72 9.61 -6.13
C ARG A 12 -0.72 9.29 -4.65
N SER A 13 0.45 9.01 -4.09
CA SER A 13 0.64 8.72 -2.66
C SER A 13 0.86 9.97 -1.81
N ALA A 14 0.78 11.18 -2.40
CA ALA A 14 1.07 12.45 -1.74
C ALA A 14 2.47 12.51 -1.09
N LEU A 15 3.44 11.83 -1.71
CA LEU A 15 4.83 11.81 -1.29
C LEU A 15 5.63 12.90 -2.02
N PRO A 16 6.75 13.36 -1.43
CA PRO A 16 7.73 14.18 -2.14
C PRO A 16 8.19 13.49 -3.44
N LEU A 17 8.52 14.29 -4.45
CA LEU A 17 8.99 13.77 -5.73
C LEU A 17 10.32 13.00 -5.55
N PRO A 18 10.52 11.90 -6.31
CA PRO A 18 11.76 11.12 -6.23
C PRO A 18 13.00 11.95 -6.56
N VAL A 19 14.02 11.87 -5.70
CA VAL A 19 15.31 12.54 -5.90
C VAL A 19 16.33 11.53 -6.42
N TYR A 20 16.93 11.80 -7.58
CA TYR A 20 17.95 10.94 -8.17
C TYR A 20 19.35 11.52 -7.93
N GLN A 21 20.26 10.64 -7.55
CA GLN A 21 21.69 10.92 -7.44
C GLN A 21 22.43 9.90 -8.30
N THR A 22 23.39 10.33 -9.10
CA THR A 22 24.20 9.42 -9.91
C THR A 22 25.67 9.72 -9.73
N MET A 23 26.46 8.68 -9.55
CA MET A 23 27.92 8.73 -9.46
C MET A 23 28.52 8.03 -10.68
N ASN A 24 29.57 8.62 -11.27
CA ASN A 24 30.40 7.94 -12.25
C ASN A 24 31.57 7.26 -11.51
N GLU A 25 31.56 5.93 -11.49
CA GLU A 25 32.61 5.06 -10.91
C GLU A 25 33.68 4.67 -11.96
N GLY A 26 33.49 5.07 -13.22
CA GLY A 26 34.41 4.80 -14.32
C GLY A 26 35.34 5.98 -14.61
N SER A 27 36.23 5.82 -15.59
CA SER A 27 37.07 6.91 -16.08
C SER A 27 36.27 7.83 -17.01
N GLN A 28 36.82 9.01 -17.34
CA GLN A 28 36.17 9.91 -18.30
C GLN A 28 35.98 9.27 -19.68
N CYS A 29 36.89 8.38 -20.09
CA CYS A 29 36.82 7.68 -21.37
C CYS A 29 35.99 6.38 -21.32
N ALA A 30 35.70 5.85 -20.13
CA ALA A 30 34.93 4.62 -19.91
C ALA A 30 34.02 4.79 -18.69
N PRO A 31 32.91 5.55 -18.82
CA PRO A 31 32.04 5.87 -17.70
C PRO A 31 31.25 4.65 -17.23
N LEU A 32 31.07 4.55 -15.91
CA LEU A 32 30.27 3.53 -15.24
C LEU A 32 29.38 4.22 -14.22
N PHE A 33 28.11 4.40 -14.56
CA PHE A 33 27.15 5.11 -13.73
C PHE A 33 26.49 4.17 -12.72
N ARG A 34 26.48 4.58 -11.44
CA ARG A 34 25.63 4.01 -10.39
C ARG A 34 24.65 5.07 -9.93
N SER A 35 23.36 4.73 -9.94
CA SER A 35 22.30 5.65 -9.52
C SER A 35 21.66 5.20 -8.21
N THR A 36 21.28 6.20 -7.44
CA THR A 36 20.52 6.09 -6.20
C THR A 36 19.27 6.95 -6.34
N VAL A 37 18.12 6.45 -5.90
CA VAL A 37 16.87 7.22 -5.84
C VAL A 37 16.33 7.23 -4.42
N ILE A 38 15.91 8.41 -3.97
CA ILE A 38 15.31 8.61 -2.65
C ILE A 38 13.82 8.85 -2.84
N VAL A 39 12.99 8.02 -2.20
CA VAL A 39 11.51 8.11 -2.22
C VAL A 39 11.01 7.79 -0.82
N ASP A 40 10.15 8.66 -0.27
CA ASP A 40 9.58 8.48 1.08
C ASP A 40 10.65 8.32 2.19
N GLY A 41 11.76 9.07 2.06
CA GLY A 41 12.91 8.96 2.96
C GLY A 41 13.73 7.68 2.81
N LEU A 42 13.34 6.75 1.93
CA LEU A 42 14.08 5.51 1.65
C LEU A 42 15.00 5.70 0.44
N ALA A 43 16.26 5.28 0.58
CA ALA A 43 17.23 5.29 -0.50
C ALA A 43 17.36 3.90 -1.13
N PHE A 44 17.24 3.83 -2.46
CA PHE A 44 17.42 2.62 -3.25
C PHE A 44 18.58 2.84 -4.22
N SER A 45 19.53 1.91 -4.27
CA SER A 45 20.72 1.99 -5.14
C SER A 45 20.70 0.88 -6.19
N SER A 46 21.21 1.17 -7.39
CA SER A 46 21.43 0.13 -8.39
C SER A 46 22.56 -0.80 -7.95
N SER A 47 22.35 -2.11 -8.01
CA SER A 47 23.38 -3.11 -7.69
C SER A 47 24.48 -3.16 -8.75
N GLN A 48 24.12 -2.89 -10.00
CA GLN A 48 25.01 -2.86 -11.15
C GLN A 48 25.34 -1.42 -11.57
N THR A 49 26.46 -1.26 -12.28
CA THR A 49 26.83 -0.03 -12.99
C THR A 49 26.41 -0.11 -14.45
N PHE A 50 26.15 1.04 -15.06
CA PHE A 50 25.70 1.14 -16.45
C PHE A 50 26.54 2.13 -17.23
N VAL A 51 26.75 1.86 -18.52
CA VAL A 51 27.48 2.79 -19.40
C VAL A 51 26.66 4.05 -19.71
N ARG A 52 25.32 3.97 -19.64
CA ARG A 52 24.42 5.09 -19.89
C ARG A 52 23.70 5.55 -18.62
N LEU A 53 23.76 6.84 -18.32
CA LEU A 53 23.05 7.48 -17.21
C LEU A 53 21.55 7.12 -17.19
N ARG A 54 20.88 7.24 -18.34
CA ARG A 54 19.45 6.96 -18.46
C ARG A 54 19.08 5.51 -18.11
N GLU A 55 19.96 4.56 -18.42
CA GLU A 55 19.75 3.14 -18.11
C GLU A 55 19.91 2.90 -16.61
N SER A 56 20.93 3.51 -15.99
CA SER A 56 21.12 3.49 -14.54
C SER A 56 19.93 4.07 -13.78
N GLU A 57 19.47 5.25 -14.18
CA GLU A 57 18.31 5.90 -13.55
C GLU A 57 17.02 5.10 -13.74
N GLN A 58 16.85 4.45 -14.89
CA GLN A 58 15.71 3.61 -15.14
C GLN A 58 15.74 2.32 -14.29
N ASN A 59 16.92 1.73 -14.16
CA ASN A 59 17.13 0.53 -13.35
C ASN A 59 16.86 0.81 -11.87
N VAL A 60 17.42 1.88 -11.32
CA VAL A 60 17.20 2.24 -9.92
C VAL A 60 15.72 2.56 -9.65
N ALA A 61 15.03 3.20 -10.60
CA ALA A 61 13.59 3.44 -10.48
C ALA A 61 12.77 2.13 -10.44
N ARG A 62 13.19 1.11 -11.20
CA ARG A 62 12.58 -0.23 -11.14
C ARG A 62 12.82 -0.88 -9.78
N VAL A 63 14.07 -0.86 -9.30
CA VAL A 63 14.44 -1.42 -7.98
C VAL A 63 13.65 -0.76 -6.86
N ALA A 64 13.51 0.57 -6.88
CA ALA A 64 12.71 1.30 -5.91
C ALA A 64 11.23 0.88 -5.93
N LEU A 65 10.61 0.81 -7.11
CA LEU A 65 9.22 0.34 -7.25
C LEU A 65 9.04 -1.07 -6.70
N GLU A 66 9.91 -2.01 -7.06
CA GLU A 66 9.86 -3.40 -6.57
C GLU A 66 10.04 -3.47 -5.05
N GLY A 67 10.98 -2.69 -4.50
CA GLY A 67 11.20 -2.59 -3.06
C GLY A 67 9.98 -2.03 -2.32
N ILE A 68 9.36 -0.99 -2.86
CA ILE A 68 8.12 -0.41 -2.33
C ILE A 68 7.00 -1.45 -2.36
N TYR A 69 6.75 -2.13 -3.48
CA TYR A 69 5.70 -3.15 -3.56
C TYR A 69 5.96 -4.34 -2.62
N ARG A 70 7.22 -4.75 -2.46
CA ARG A 70 7.59 -5.81 -1.52
C ARG A 70 7.34 -5.40 -0.08
N LYS A 71 7.68 -4.16 0.29
CA LYS A 71 7.41 -3.61 1.62
C LYS A 71 5.90 -3.57 1.90
N ILE A 72 5.11 -3.11 0.92
CA ILE A 72 3.64 -3.12 0.97
C ILE A 72 3.09 -4.53 1.17
N LYS A 73 3.68 -5.56 0.54
CA LYS A 73 3.26 -6.96 0.73
C LYS A 73 3.67 -7.54 2.08
N GLN A 74 4.80 -7.14 2.64
CA GLN A 74 5.34 -7.67 3.90
C GLN A 74 4.78 -6.99 5.15
N GLU A 75 4.58 -5.67 5.10
CA GLU A 75 4.04 -4.87 6.21
C GLU A 75 2.51 -4.79 6.18
N GLY A 76 1.86 -5.43 5.20
CA GLY A 76 0.45 -5.24 4.90
C GLY A 76 0.22 -3.93 4.15
N CYS A 77 -0.67 -3.96 3.16
CA CYS A 77 -0.84 -2.86 2.22
C CYS A 77 -1.23 -1.53 2.92
N PRO A 78 -0.45 -0.45 2.81
CA PRO A 78 -0.98 0.91 3.00
C PRO A 78 -1.92 1.30 1.85
N LEU A 79 -1.78 0.61 0.70
CA LEU A 79 -2.52 0.85 -0.55
C LEU A 79 -3.91 0.21 -0.61
N ILE A 80 -4.35 -0.56 0.40
CA ILE A 80 -5.79 -0.72 0.64
C ILE A 80 -6.28 0.51 1.42
N ARG A 81 -5.99 1.69 0.85
CA ARG A 81 -6.95 2.77 0.75
C ARG A 81 -7.75 2.58 -0.55
N VAL A 82 -8.18 1.36 -0.87
CA VAL A 82 -9.55 1.24 -1.41
C VAL A 82 -10.35 1.97 -0.35
N ASP A 83 -11.01 3.05 -0.74
CA ASP A 83 -11.69 3.95 0.17
C ASP A 83 -12.61 3.12 1.07
N THR A 84 -12.11 2.71 2.25
CA THR A 84 -12.78 1.73 3.09
C THR A 84 -14.05 2.35 3.64
N THR A 85 -14.19 3.68 3.52
CA THR A 85 -15.32 4.50 3.97
C THR A 85 -16.67 3.98 3.55
N PHE A 86 -16.78 3.21 2.46
CA PHE A 86 -18.04 2.66 1.97
C PHE A 86 -18.16 1.14 2.07
N CYS A 87 -17.17 0.41 2.61
CA CYS A 87 -17.23 -1.05 2.69
C CYS A 87 -18.46 -1.57 3.45
N LYS A 88 -18.86 -0.91 4.55
CA LYS A 88 -20.11 -1.27 5.26
C LYS A 88 -21.34 -1.13 4.35
N SER A 89 -21.38 -0.07 3.55
CA SER A 89 -22.50 0.20 2.64
C SER A 89 -22.53 -0.83 1.52
N ILE A 90 -21.38 -1.11 0.91
CA ILE A 90 -21.23 -2.09 -0.17
C ILE A 90 -21.63 -3.48 0.33
N LEU A 91 -21.15 -3.91 1.50
CA LEU A 91 -21.50 -5.22 2.05
C LEU A 91 -22.99 -5.32 2.38
N ASN A 92 -23.59 -4.25 2.91
CA ASN A 92 -25.03 -4.22 3.18
C ASN A 92 -25.87 -4.23 1.89
N GLU A 93 -25.47 -3.47 0.86
CA GLU A 93 -26.15 -3.47 -0.44
C GLU A 93 -26.03 -4.83 -1.13
N TYR A 94 -24.86 -5.47 -1.06
CA TYR A 94 -24.65 -6.83 -1.53
C TYR A 94 -25.61 -7.81 -0.82
N ALA A 95 -25.72 -7.75 0.51
CA ALA A 95 -26.64 -8.58 1.27
C ALA A 95 -28.08 -8.44 0.78
N VAL A 96 -28.54 -7.20 0.57
CA VAL A 96 -29.88 -6.90 0.06
C VAL A 96 -30.08 -7.47 -1.36
N LYS A 97 -29.13 -7.23 -2.27
CA LYS A 97 -29.22 -7.69 -3.67
C LYS A 97 -29.20 -9.22 -3.79
N MET A 98 -28.50 -9.91 -2.89
CA MET A 98 -28.39 -11.36 -2.87
C MET A 98 -29.45 -12.04 -1.97
N ASN A 99 -30.39 -11.27 -1.41
CA ASN A 99 -31.42 -11.75 -0.47
C ASN A 99 -30.83 -12.51 0.73
N MET A 100 -29.74 -11.99 1.30
CA MET A 100 -29.03 -12.53 2.47
C MET A 100 -29.33 -11.70 3.72
N ASP A 101 -29.03 -12.30 4.89
CA ASP A 101 -29.10 -11.59 6.16
C ASP A 101 -28.14 -10.41 6.23
N LYS A 102 -28.56 -9.35 6.93
CA LYS A 102 -27.75 -8.14 7.11
C LYS A 102 -26.48 -8.44 7.92
N PRO A 103 -25.34 -7.83 7.56
CA PRO A 103 -24.09 -8.00 8.32
C PRO A 103 -24.22 -7.43 9.74
N ILE A 104 -23.76 -8.20 10.74
CA ILE A 104 -23.79 -7.83 12.17
C ILE A 104 -22.39 -7.43 12.62
N TYR A 105 -22.24 -6.23 13.16
CA TYR A 105 -20.95 -5.69 13.59
C TYR A 105 -20.81 -5.73 15.11
N THR A 106 -19.68 -6.24 15.58
CA THR A 106 -19.25 -6.14 16.98
C THR A 106 -17.94 -5.38 17.04
N CYS A 107 -17.83 -4.40 17.94
CA CYS A 107 -16.62 -3.61 18.10
C CYS A 107 -16.19 -3.64 19.56
N SER A 108 -14.93 -4.02 19.80
CA SER A 108 -14.32 -3.97 21.11
C SER A 108 -13.25 -2.88 21.15
N GLN A 109 -13.19 -2.19 22.28
CA GLN A 109 -12.11 -1.27 22.60
C GLN A 109 -11.00 -2.06 23.28
N SER A 110 -9.83 -2.11 22.64
CA SER A 110 -8.70 -2.91 23.10
C SER A 110 -7.87 -2.23 24.20
N ASP A 111 -7.94 -0.90 24.31
CA ASP A 111 -7.24 -0.12 25.34
C ASP A 111 -7.89 1.27 25.49
N VAL A 112 -8.22 1.65 26.73
CA VAL A 112 -8.82 2.95 27.08
C VAL A 112 -7.82 4.10 26.88
N PHE A 113 -6.53 3.85 27.09
CA PHE A 113 -5.48 4.86 26.96
C PHE A 113 -5.06 5.09 25.50
N LEU A 114 -4.99 4.03 24.69
CA LEU A 114 -4.55 4.12 23.29
C LEU A 114 -5.67 4.40 22.29
N ARG A 115 -6.94 4.47 22.74
CA ARG A 115 -8.12 4.75 21.89
C ARG A 115 -8.17 3.83 20.66
N ALA A 116 -7.85 2.55 20.89
CA ALA A 116 -7.70 1.53 19.86
C ALA A 116 -8.94 0.63 19.79
N PHE A 117 -9.52 0.52 18.60
CA PHE A 117 -10.76 -0.20 18.31
C PHE A 117 -10.51 -1.32 17.32
N ILE A 118 -11.13 -2.48 17.58
CA ILE A 118 -11.18 -3.58 16.62
C ILE A 118 -12.63 -3.95 16.38
N SER A 119 -12.97 -4.25 15.13
CA SER A 119 -14.32 -4.66 14.78
C SER A 119 -14.30 -6.01 14.09
N THR A 120 -15.36 -6.77 14.31
CA THR A 120 -15.64 -8.03 13.63
C THR A 120 -17.02 -7.91 12.98
N VAL A 121 -17.17 -8.45 11.77
CA VAL A 121 -18.45 -8.55 11.07
C VAL A 121 -18.83 -10.02 10.90
N LEU A 122 -20.05 -10.37 11.30
CA LEU A 122 -20.67 -11.65 10.98
C LEU A 122 -21.49 -11.47 9.70
N PHE A 123 -21.14 -12.23 8.66
CA PHE A 123 -21.84 -12.20 7.38
C PHE A 123 -21.89 -13.60 6.78
N ASN A 124 -23.09 -14.05 6.41
CA ASN A 124 -23.35 -15.38 5.85
C ASN A 124 -22.74 -16.52 6.71
N GLY A 125 -22.94 -16.48 8.02
CA GLY A 125 -22.40 -17.48 8.97
C GLY A 125 -20.89 -17.40 9.24
N THR A 126 -20.15 -16.50 8.57
CA THR A 126 -18.70 -16.37 8.71
C THR A 126 -18.34 -15.07 9.44
N MET A 127 -17.37 -15.14 10.36
CA MET A 127 -16.88 -13.98 11.11
C MET A 127 -15.58 -13.44 10.51
N TYR A 128 -15.59 -12.18 10.11
CA TYR A 128 -14.45 -11.49 9.53
C TYR A 128 -13.94 -10.42 10.50
N LYS A 129 -12.71 -10.59 10.97
CA LYS A 129 -12.08 -9.71 11.96
C LYS A 129 -11.21 -8.67 11.25
N GLY A 130 -11.52 -7.40 11.46
CA GLY A 130 -10.68 -6.30 11.01
C GLY A 130 -9.43 -6.14 11.87
N VAL A 131 -8.50 -5.31 11.42
CA VAL A 131 -7.32 -4.87 12.17
C VAL A 131 -7.68 -3.71 13.11
N VAL A 132 -6.86 -3.49 14.13
CA VAL A 132 -6.98 -2.38 15.08
C VAL A 132 -6.93 -1.01 14.37
N ARG A 133 -7.78 -0.08 14.79
CA ARG A 133 -7.92 1.30 14.27
C ARG A 133 -8.09 2.33 15.40
N ARG A 134 -7.95 3.62 15.07
CA ARG A 134 -8.01 4.74 16.04
C ARG A 134 -9.44 5.19 16.38
N ASN A 135 -10.44 4.74 15.63
CA ASN A 135 -11.85 4.98 15.91
C ASN A 135 -12.72 3.80 15.47
N LYS A 136 -13.92 3.71 16.07
CA LYS A 136 -14.89 2.66 15.80
C LYS A 136 -15.37 2.64 14.34
N LYS A 137 -15.56 3.81 13.73
CA LYS A 137 -16.05 3.93 12.36
C LYS A 137 -15.09 3.26 11.37
N GLU A 138 -13.80 3.56 11.45
CA GLU A 138 -12.77 2.94 10.63
C GLU A 138 -12.62 1.45 10.90
N ALA A 139 -12.72 1.02 12.16
CA ALA A 139 -12.63 -0.39 12.53
C ALA A 139 -13.73 -1.21 11.85
N GLU A 140 -14.98 -0.72 11.88
CA GLU A 140 -16.13 -1.39 11.27
C GLU A 140 -16.04 -1.40 9.73
N GLN A 141 -15.62 -0.29 9.13
CA GLN A 141 -15.39 -0.20 7.69
C GLN A 141 -14.37 -1.25 7.22
N LEU A 142 -13.27 -1.38 7.96
CA LEU A 142 -12.24 -2.35 7.61
C LEU A 142 -12.72 -3.80 7.78
N ALA A 143 -13.47 -4.11 8.84
CA ALA A 143 -14.05 -5.44 9.02
C ALA A 143 -14.95 -5.81 7.82
N ALA A 144 -15.73 -4.85 7.31
CA ALA A 144 -16.52 -5.03 6.11
C ALA A 144 -15.66 -5.25 4.85
N CYS A 145 -14.54 -4.53 4.70
CA CYS A 145 -13.64 -4.75 3.56
C CYS A 145 -13.04 -6.15 3.56
N VAL A 146 -12.62 -6.67 4.72
CA VAL A 146 -12.10 -8.05 4.85
C VAL A 146 -13.14 -9.08 4.41
N ALA A 147 -14.41 -8.86 4.77
CA ALA A 147 -15.50 -9.72 4.31
C ALA A 147 -15.69 -9.65 2.78
N ILE A 148 -15.69 -8.44 2.21
CA ILE A 148 -15.83 -8.24 0.75
C ILE A 148 -14.68 -8.92 -0.01
N GLU A 149 -13.44 -8.74 0.44
CA GLU A 149 -12.27 -9.39 -0.17
C GLU A 149 -12.39 -10.91 -0.14
N SER A 150 -12.94 -11.48 0.92
CA SER A 150 -13.18 -12.92 1.02
C SER A 150 -14.34 -13.43 0.14
N ILE A 151 -15.29 -12.57 -0.23
CA ILE A 151 -16.40 -12.92 -1.13
C ILE A 151 -15.96 -12.87 -2.60
N LEU A 152 -15.04 -11.96 -2.93
CA LEU A 152 -14.57 -11.70 -4.29
C LEU A 152 -13.32 -12.50 -4.70
N GLY A 153 -12.57 -13.03 -3.73
CA GLY A 153 -11.38 -13.86 -3.94
C GLY A 153 -11.73 -15.32 -4.22
#